data_AF-A0A8I3AMV8-F1
#
_entry.id   AF-A0A8I3AMV8-F1
#
_cell.length_a   1.000
_cell.length_b   1.000
_cell.length_c   1.000
_cell.angle_alpha   90.00
_cell.angle_beta   90.00
_cell.angle_gamma   90.00
#
_symmetry.space_group_name_H-M   'P 1'
#
loop_
_entity.id
_entity.type
_entity.pdbx_description
1 polymer ?
#
loop_
_entity_poly.entity_id
_entity_poly.type
_entity_poly.pdbx_seq_one_letter_code
_entity_poly.pdbx_strand_id
1 'polypeptide(L)'
;MGDSREEREKDPDAMLWYLLKPVRENFEIILGTTKDKVKSSKERARIFGSELVVIGSFLDREFVRESDKPLKNRFWEFLATLWPVDSTSNPVTADRLSFLYRTIRDREQSDAKKKAQNSNGTAATS
;
A
#
# COMPACT_ATOMS: atom_id res chain seq x y z
N MET A 1 19.70 11.27 -10.68
CA MET A 1 20.40 10.46 -9.66
C MET A 1 19.62 9.15 -9.51
N GLY A 2 20.26 7.99 -9.71
CA GLY A 2 19.65 6.67 -9.50
C GLY A 2 19.16 5.88 -10.74
N ASP A 3 19.57 6.22 -11.98
CA ASP A 3 19.11 5.50 -13.19
C ASP A 3 20.06 4.40 -13.68
N SER A 4 21.27 4.30 -13.11
CA SER A 4 22.26 3.31 -13.54
C SER A 4 22.04 1.96 -12.84
N ARG A 5 22.04 0.86 -13.60
CA ARG A 5 21.93 -0.52 -13.06
C ARG A 5 22.98 -0.81 -11.97
N GLU A 6 24.19 -0.29 -12.15
CA GLU A 6 25.30 -0.46 -11.20
C GLU A 6 25.09 0.28 -9.85
N GLU A 7 24.39 1.42 -9.84
CA GLU A 7 24.04 2.13 -8.59
C GLU A 7 22.98 1.34 -7.81
N ARG A 8 22.01 0.74 -8.52
CA ARG A 8 20.97 -0.10 -7.91
C ARG A 8 21.51 -1.40 -7.31
N GLU A 9 22.61 -1.93 -7.84
CA GLU A 9 23.25 -3.14 -7.31
C GLU A 9 24.15 -2.84 -6.09
N LYS A 10 24.65 -1.60 -5.97
CA LYS A 10 25.54 -1.18 -4.88
C LYS A 10 24.81 -0.50 -3.71
N ASP A 11 23.66 0.12 -3.98
CA ASP A 11 22.87 0.83 -2.99
C ASP A 11 21.44 0.25 -2.90
N PRO A 12 21.13 -0.48 -1.81
CA PRO A 12 19.79 -0.97 -1.53
C PRO A 12 18.71 0.12 -1.51
N ASP A 13 19.06 1.34 -1.10
CA ASP A 13 18.12 2.47 -1.03
C ASP A 13 17.87 3.04 -2.43
N ALA A 14 18.87 3.07 -3.32
CA ALA A 14 18.68 3.44 -4.72
C ALA A 14 17.77 2.44 -5.46
N MET A 15 17.87 1.15 -5.15
CA MET A 15 16.95 0.13 -5.67
C MET A 15 15.52 0.37 -5.16
N LEU A 16 15.34 0.67 -3.87
CA LEU A 16 14.03 1.00 -3.29
C LEU A 16 13.42 2.23 -3.98
N TRP A 17 14.18 3.31 -4.17
CA TRP A 17 13.74 4.51 -4.90
C TRP A 17 13.32 4.23 -6.35
N TYR A 18 14.02 3.33 -7.04
CA TYR A 18 13.62 2.91 -8.37
C TYR A 18 12.29 2.16 -8.37
N LEU A 19 12.11 1.22 -7.42
CA LEU A 19 10.88 0.45 -7.25
C LEU A 19 9.70 1.32 -6.83
N LEU A 20 9.97 2.46 -6.21
CA LEU A 20 8.97 3.45 -5.83
C LEU A 20 8.47 4.28 -7.00
N LYS A 21 9.21 4.38 -8.13
CA LYS A 21 8.81 5.25 -9.26
C LYS A 21 7.35 5.06 -9.70
N PRO A 22 6.83 3.83 -9.88
CA PRO A 22 5.46 3.61 -10.33
C PRO A 22 4.39 4.01 -9.30
N VAL A 23 4.75 4.03 -8.02
CA VAL A 23 3.83 4.32 -6.90
C VAL A 23 4.16 5.65 -6.22
N ARG A 24 5.11 6.43 -6.77
CA ARG A 24 5.66 7.64 -6.15
C ARG A 24 4.57 8.65 -5.81
N GLU A 25 3.63 8.84 -6.71
CA GLU A 25 2.50 9.76 -6.50
C GLU A 25 1.66 9.34 -5.29
N ASN A 26 1.43 8.04 -5.09
CA ASN A 26 0.72 7.53 -3.91
C ASN A 26 1.48 7.85 -2.62
N PHE A 27 2.81 7.78 -2.62
CA PHE A 27 3.64 8.22 -1.49
C PHE A 27 3.53 9.72 -1.25
N GLU A 28 3.57 10.54 -2.30
CA GLU A 28 3.43 11.99 -2.18
C GLU A 28 2.04 12.38 -1.62
N ILE A 29 0.99 11.63 -1.99
CA ILE A 29 -0.35 11.78 -1.40
C ILE A 29 -0.34 11.42 0.10
N ILE A 30 0.26 10.28 0.49
CA ILE A 30 0.38 9.89 1.90
C ILE A 30 1.13 10.95 2.70
N LEU A 31 2.30 11.39 2.24
CA LEU A 31 3.12 12.41 2.89
C LEU A 31 2.42 13.78 2.93
N GLY A 32 1.67 14.10 1.89
CA GLY A 32 0.89 15.33 1.79
C GLY A 32 -0.36 15.35 2.69
N THR A 33 -0.82 14.19 3.16
CA THR A 33 -2.04 14.05 3.98
C THR A 33 -1.76 14.37 5.45
N THR A 34 -1.43 15.64 5.72
CA THR A 34 -1.15 16.13 7.07
C THR A 34 -2.40 16.69 7.76
N LYS A 35 -2.34 16.91 9.07
CA LYS A 35 -3.41 17.57 9.86
C LYS A 35 -3.71 18.99 9.35
N ASP A 36 -2.76 19.62 8.67
CA ASP A 36 -2.93 20.97 8.12
C ASP A 36 -3.76 20.95 6.84
N LYS A 37 -3.51 19.99 5.94
CA LYS A 37 -4.25 19.85 4.68
C LYS A 37 -5.59 19.14 4.85
N VAL A 38 -5.65 18.12 5.70
CA VAL A 38 -6.85 17.30 5.91
C VAL A 38 -7.19 17.27 7.40
N LYS A 39 -8.15 18.12 7.80
CA LYS A 39 -8.55 18.28 9.21
C LYS A 39 -9.22 17.03 9.78
N SER A 40 -10.03 16.34 8.97
CA SER A 40 -10.76 15.14 9.39
C SER A 40 -9.83 13.93 9.53
N SER A 41 -9.74 13.37 10.75
CA SER A 41 -8.99 12.13 11.00
C SER A 41 -9.54 10.95 10.21
N LYS A 42 -10.88 10.89 10.06
CA LYS A 42 -11.55 9.85 9.28
C LYS A 42 -11.19 9.93 7.79
N GLU A 43 -11.09 11.14 7.25
CA GLU A 43 -10.70 11.31 5.84
C GLU A 43 -9.23 10.98 5.62
N ARG A 44 -8.33 11.38 6.54
CA ARG A 44 -6.93 10.95 6.49
C ARG A 44 -6.80 9.43 6.47
N ALA A 45 -7.50 8.74 7.37
CA ALA A 45 -7.50 7.28 7.42
C ALA A 45 -8.04 6.64 6.12
N ARG A 46 -9.02 7.29 5.46
CA ARG A 46 -9.56 6.84 4.16
C ARG A 46 -8.51 6.95 3.05
N ILE A 47 -7.83 8.10 2.95
CA ILE A 47 -6.76 8.33 1.98
C ILE A 47 -5.61 7.35 2.22
N PHE A 48 -5.16 7.20 3.47
CA PHE A 48 -4.10 6.24 3.78
C PHE A 48 -4.48 4.81 3.41
N GLY A 49 -5.72 4.41 3.67
CA GLY A 49 -6.22 3.09 3.28
C GLY A 49 -6.22 2.88 1.76
N SER A 50 -6.70 3.87 0.99
CA SER A 50 -6.71 3.76 -0.48
C SER A 50 -5.31 3.67 -1.07
N GLU A 51 -4.41 4.56 -0.65
CA GLU A 51 -3.03 4.57 -1.15
C GLU A 51 -2.27 3.30 -0.73
N LEU A 52 -2.50 2.79 0.49
CA LEU A 52 -1.91 1.54 0.96
C LEU A 52 -2.30 0.34 0.10
N VAL A 53 -3.56 0.28 -0.35
CA VAL A 53 -4.04 -0.80 -1.23
C VAL A 53 -3.37 -0.74 -2.59
N VAL A 54 -3.23 0.45 -3.18
CA VAL A 54 -2.55 0.63 -4.47
C VAL A 54 -1.09 0.19 -4.37
N ILE A 55 -0.38 0.67 -3.34
CA ILE A 55 1.03 0.32 -3.09
C ILE A 55 1.18 -1.18 -2.84
N GLY A 56 0.40 -1.77 -1.93
CA GLY A 56 0.49 -3.20 -1.64
C GLY A 56 0.13 -4.08 -2.83
N SER A 57 -0.85 -3.67 -3.65
CA SER A 57 -1.20 -4.36 -4.90
C SER A 57 -0.08 -4.30 -5.95
N PHE A 58 0.66 -3.19 -6.01
CA PHE A 58 1.86 -3.11 -6.83
C PHE A 58 2.93 -4.08 -6.33
N LEU A 59 3.19 -4.14 -5.03
CA LEU A 59 4.17 -5.08 -4.46
C LEU A 59 3.81 -6.54 -4.73
N ASP A 60 2.52 -6.89 -4.66
CA ASP A 60 2.06 -8.25 -4.96
C ASP A 60 2.17 -8.62 -6.44
N ARG A 61 2.16 -7.63 -7.35
CA ARG A 61 2.33 -7.85 -8.79
C ARG A 61 3.80 -7.97 -9.19
N GLU A 62 4.68 -7.16 -8.61
CA GLU A 62 6.10 -7.18 -8.98
C GLU A 62 6.92 -8.20 -8.20
N PHE A 63 6.62 -8.43 -6.92
CA PHE A 63 7.38 -9.33 -6.06
C PHE A 63 6.61 -10.63 -5.82
N VAL A 64 6.51 -11.43 -6.89
CA VAL A 64 5.79 -12.72 -6.89
C VAL A 64 6.69 -13.86 -6.43
N ARG A 65 8.01 -13.75 -6.59
CA ARG A 65 8.94 -14.86 -6.32
C ARG A 65 9.31 -14.89 -4.84
N GLU A 66 9.58 -16.09 -4.34
CA GLU A 66 10.06 -16.31 -2.98
C GLU A 66 11.38 -15.56 -2.70
N SER A 67 12.24 -15.45 -3.72
CA SER A 67 13.48 -14.68 -3.69
C SER A 67 13.29 -13.19 -3.40
N ASP A 68 12.10 -12.66 -3.64
CA ASP A 68 11.80 -11.24 -3.56
C ASP A 68 11.30 -10.84 -2.17
N LYS A 69 11.02 -11.81 -1.28
CA LYS A 69 10.54 -11.56 0.08
C LYS A 69 11.43 -10.61 0.88
N PRO A 70 12.77 -10.74 0.88
CA PRO A 70 13.63 -9.79 1.60
C PRO A 70 13.50 -8.35 1.08
N LEU A 71 13.35 -8.19 -0.24
CA LEU A 71 13.20 -6.89 -0.89
C LEU A 71 11.84 -6.27 -0.59
N LYS A 72 10.78 -7.08 -0.61
CA LYS A 72 9.43 -6.68 -0.21
C LYS A 72 9.36 -6.27 1.26
N ASN A 73 10.04 -6.98 2.15
CA ASN A 73 10.13 -6.58 3.57
C ASN A 73 10.86 -5.25 3.72
N ARG A 74 12.01 -5.05 3.05
CA ARG A 74 12.71 -3.75 3.05
C ARG A 74 11.84 -2.61 2.53
N PHE A 75 11.00 -2.87 1.54
CA PHE A 75 10.04 -1.89 1.06
C PHE A 75 9.02 -1.50 2.12
N TRP A 76 8.45 -2.48 2.84
CA TRP A 76 7.53 -2.20 3.94
C TRP A 76 8.21 -1.42 5.09
N GLU A 77 9.47 -1.73 5.39
CA GLU A 77 10.26 -0.95 6.36
C GLU A 77 10.44 0.49 5.90
N PHE A 78 10.83 0.70 4.63
CA PHE A 78 10.97 2.02 4.05
C PHE A 78 9.63 2.81 4.04
N LEU A 79 8.52 2.14 3.73
CA LEU A 79 7.20 2.79 3.79
C LEU A 79 6.84 3.16 5.24
N ALA A 80 7.22 2.35 6.23
CA ALA A 80 6.97 2.63 7.63
C ALA A 80 7.76 3.86 8.14
N THR A 81 9.01 4.05 7.69
CA THR A 81 9.83 5.23 8.07
C THR A 81 9.25 6.53 7.53
N LEU A 82 8.59 6.49 6.38
CA LEU A 82 7.94 7.65 5.75
C LEU A 82 6.50 7.88 6.25
N TRP A 83 5.91 6.92 6.95
CA TRP A 83 4.49 7.00 7.27
C TRP A 83 4.22 8.13 8.28
N PRO A 84 3.20 9.00 8.04
CA PRO A 84 2.94 10.11 8.93
C PRO A 84 2.54 9.62 10.34
N VAL A 85 3.40 9.87 11.33
CA VAL A 85 3.26 9.42 12.73
C VAL A 85 2.00 9.98 13.40
N ASP A 86 1.59 11.18 12.99
CA ASP A 86 0.40 11.88 13.47
C ASP A 86 -0.95 11.20 13.16
N SER A 87 -0.91 10.13 12.37
CA SER A 87 -2.09 9.44 11.85
C SER A 87 -2.51 8.24 12.66
N THR A 88 -1.62 7.69 13.50
CA THR A 88 -1.90 6.53 14.33
C THR A 88 -1.26 6.71 15.70
N SER A 89 -2.04 6.58 16.79
CA SER A 89 -1.53 6.64 18.17
C SER A 89 -0.54 5.53 18.55
N ASN A 90 -0.20 4.65 17.61
CA ASN A 90 0.63 3.47 17.77
C ASN A 90 1.74 3.51 16.70
N PRO A 91 2.94 2.97 16.97
CA PRO A 91 4.02 2.93 16.00
C PRO A 91 3.58 2.28 14.69
N VAL A 92 4.00 2.88 13.58
CA VAL A 92 3.80 2.33 12.24
C VAL A 92 5.04 1.53 11.90
N THR A 93 4.86 0.23 11.73
CA THR A 93 5.92 -0.73 11.40
C THR A 93 5.61 -1.42 10.08
N ALA A 94 6.64 -1.99 9.45
CA ALA A 94 6.51 -2.77 8.22
C ALA A 94 5.42 -3.87 8.33
N ASP A 95 5.49 -4.66 9.40
CA ASP A 95 4.53 -5.74 9.66
C ASP A 95 3.11 -5.22 9.76
N ARG A 96 2.91 -4.07 10.41
CA ARG A 96 1.59 -3.48 10.59
C ARG A 96 1.01 -2.97 9.27
N LEU A 97 1.81 -2.33 8.43
CA LEU A 97 1.38 -1.88 7.11
C LEU A 97 1.04 -3.05 6.20
N SER A 98 1.88 -4.08 6.18
CA SER A 98 1.61 -5.30 5.40
C SER A 98 0.35 -6.03 5.88
N PHE A 99 0.11 -6.07 7.20
CA PHE A 99 -1.10 -6.63 7.81
C PHE A 99 -2.35 -5.81 7.49
N LEU A 100 -2.28 -4.48 7.58
CA LEU A 100 -3.39 -3.58 7.24
C LEU A 100 -3.76 -3.71 5.76
N TYR A 101 -2.77 -3.75 4.88
CA TYR A 101 -2.96 -4.01 3.46
C TYR A 101 -3.74 -5.31 3.22
N ARG A 102 -3.26 -6.44 3.79
CA ARG A 102 -3.93 -7.75 3.67
C ARG A 102 -5.36 -7.69 4.19
N THR A 103 -5.55 -7.08 5.36
CA THR A 103 -6.87 -6.95 5.99
C THR A 103 -7.85 -6.18 5.10
N ILE A 104 -7.43 -5.06 4.51
CA ILE A 104 -8.28 -4.25 3.63
C ILE A 104 -8.60 -5.05 2.37
N ARG A 105 -7.61 -5.70 1.76
CA ARG A 105 -7.78 -6.50 0.55
C ARG A 105 -8.71 -7.70 0.76
N ASP A 106 -8.54 -8.44 1.86
CA ASP A 106 -9.37 -9.60 2.18
C ASP A 106 -10.83 -9.18 2.41
N ARG A 107 -11.03 -8.01 3.04
CA ARG A 107 -12.35 -7.40 3.20
C ARG A 107 -12.96 -7.01 1.85
N GLU A 108 -12.22 -6.33 0.98
CA GLU A 108 -12.71 -5.96 -0.36
C GLU A 108 -13.08 -7.20 -1.19
N GLN A 109 -12.28 -8.26 -1.14
CA GLN A 109 -12.60 -9.53 -1.79
C GLN A 109 -13.85 -10.20 -1.21
N SER A 110 -14.02 -10.15 0.11
CA SER A 110 -15.20 -10.68 0.79
C SER A 110 -16.47 -9.91 0.44
N ASP A 111 -16.38 -8.58 0.40
CA ASP A 111 -17.50 -7.71 0.04
C ASP A 111 -17.86 -7.86 -1.46
N ALA A 112 -16.86 -8.01 -2.33
CA ALA A 112 -17.08 -8.33 -3.75
C ALA A 112 -17.79 -9.68 -3.94
N LYS A 113 -17.39 -10.73 -3.21
CA LYS A 113 -18.05 -12.05 -3.26
C LYS A 113 -19.51 -11.98 -2.80
N LYS A 114 -19.80 -11.25 -1.73
CA LYS A 114 -21.18 -11.04 -1.24
C LYS A 114 -22.04 -10.30 -2.27
N LYS A 115 -21.48 -9.28 -2.93
CA LYS A 115 -22.19 -8.52 -3.98
C LYS A 115 -22.46 -9.36 -5.23
N ALA A 116 -21.54 -10.24 -5.61
CA ALA A 116 -21.71 -11.19 -6.72
C ALA A 116 -22.77 -12.27 -6.41
N GLN A 117 -22.85 -12.76 -5.17
CA GLN A 117 -23.90 -13.71 -4.76
C GLN A 117 -25.29 -13.07 -4.76
N ASN A 118 -25.41 -11.79 -4.40
CA ASN A 118 -26.68 -11.08 -4.41
C ASN A 118 -27.18 -10.72 -5.83
N SER A 119 -26.32 -10.71 -6.85
CA SER A 119 -26.68 -10.34 -8.23
C SER A 119 -27.16 -11.54 -9.08
N ASN A 120 -26.92 -12.78 -8.63
CA ASN A 120 -27.41 -13.99 -9.30
C ASN A 120 -28.79 -14.47 -8.79
N GLY A 121 -29.46 -13.72 -7.91
CA GLY A 121 -30.73 -14.10 -7.29
C GLY A 121 -31.99 -13.51 -7.92
N THR A 122 -31.91 -12.78 -9.05
CA THR A 122 -33.07 -12.07 -9.61
C THR A 122 -33.27 -12.39 -11.10
N ALA A 123 -33.61 -13.63 -11.41
CA ALA A 123 -34.15 -14.02 -12.71
C ALA A 123 -35.04 -15.27 -12.58
N ALA A 124 -36.24 -15.12 -12.01
CA ALA A 124 -37.35 -16.08 -12.21
C ALA A 124 -38.68 -15.51 -11.69
N THR A 125 -39.30 -14.58 -12.44
CA THR A 125 -40.75 -14.41 -12.44
C THR A 125 -41.18 -13.74 -13.74
N SER A 126 -41.72 -14.51 -14.68
CA SER A 126 -42.93 -14.22 -15.47
C SER A 126 -43.22 -15.39 -16.39
#